data_AF-A0A4R3T8N9-F1
#
_entry.id   AF-A0A4R3T8N9-F1
#
_cell.length_a   1.000
_cell.length_b   1.000
_cell.length_c   1.000
_cell.angle_alpha   90.00
_cell.angle_beta   90.00
_cell.angle_gamma   90.00
#
_symmetry.space_group_name_H-M   'P 1'
#
loop_
_entity.id
_entity.type
_entity.pdbx_description
1 polymer ?
#
loop_
_entity_poly.entity_id
_entity_poly.type
_entity_poly.pdbx_seq_one_letter_code
_entity_poly.pdbx_strand_id
1 'polypeptide(L)'
;MLVLAFLIGIVAGLRSMTAPAAAAFAARFGGLHVADTPLAFMGYAFTPWILGVLALGELVTDKLPSTPSRKVPVQFGGRILTGGLSGATIGAGSGSLIAGLLLGALGALVGTLGGAAARGALARAFGSDRPAALLEDVVAIAAAVMIVSQV
;
A
#
# COMPACT_ATOMS: atom_id res chain seq x y z
N MET A 1 14.82 7.59 0.41
CA MET A 1 14.25 6.37 -0.22
C MET A 1 13.92 5.24 0.74
N LEU A 2 14.84 4.77 1.59
CA LEU A 2 14.55 3.63 2.48
C LEU A 2 13.43 3.89 3.51
N VAL A 3 13.39 5.08 4.12
CA VAL A 3 12.29 5.47 5.03
C VAL A 3 10.96 5.49 4.27
N LEU A 4 10.93 6.06 3.05
CA LEU A 4 9.74 6.08 2.20
C LEU A 4 9.30 4.66 1.80
N ALA A 5 10.24 3.75 1.55
CA ALA A 5 9.96 2.34 1.27
C ALA A 5 9.31 1.64 2.48
N PHE A 6 9.76 1.93 3.70
CA PHE A 6 9.09 1.44 4.92
C PHE A 6 7.68 2.03 5.07
N LEU A 7 7.53 3.35 4.90
CA LEU A 7 6.26 4.05 5.05
C LEU A 7 5.22 3.60 4.00
N ILE A 8 5.61 3.40 2.73
CA ILE A 8 4.69 2.89 1.71
C ILE A 8 4.30 1.43 2.00
N GLY A 9 5.19 0.69 2.66
CA GLY A 9 4.89 -0.62 3.24
C GLY A 9 3.74 -0.53 4.25
N ILE A 10 3.79 0.42 5.19
CA ILE A 10 2.70 0.64 6.17
C ILE A 10 1.37 0.88 5.45
N VAL A 11 1.37 1.71 4.40
CA VAL A 11 0.18 1.94 3.57
C VAL A 11 -0.33 0.65 2.95
N ALA A 12 0.56 -0.20 2.41
CA ALA A 12 0.19 -1.52 1.86
C ALA A 12 -0.43 -2.43 2.94
N GLY A 13 0.07 -2.32 4.17
CA GLY A 13 -0.46 -3.01 5.34
C GLY A 13 -1.87 -2.55 5.74
N LEU A 14 -2.23 -1.30 5.46
CA LEU A 14 -3.60 -0.78 5.64
C LEU A 14 -4.50 -1.19 4.46
N ARG A 15 -4.01 -0.97 3.23
CA ARG A 15 -4.70 -1.22 1.96
C ARG A 15 -3.75 -1.83 0.93
N SER A 16 -3.97 -3.09 0.58
CA SER A 16 -3.06 -3.92 -0.22
C SER A 16 -2.76 -3.33 -1.58
N MET A 17 -3.75 -2.73 -2.25
CA MET A 17 -3.63 -2.26 -3.63
C MET A 17 -3.31 -0.77 -3.73
N THR A 18 -3.53 0.00 -2.67
CA THR A 18 -3.29 1.46 -2.67
C THR A 18 -1.79 1.78 -2.82
N ALA A 19 -0.93 1.07 -2.09
CA ALA A 19 0.52 1.25 -2.16
C ALA A 19 1.13 0.94 -3.55
N PRO A 20 0.86 -0.23 -4.17
CA PRO A 20 1.44 -0.54 -5.49
C PRO A 20 0.88 0.36 -6.58
N ALA A 21 -0.38 0.78 -6.49
CA ALA A 21 -0.94 1.77 -7.40
C ALA A 21 -0.18 3.10 -7.30
N ALA A 22 -0.01 3.65 -6.10
CA ALA A 22 0.73 4.89 -5.89
C ALA A 22 2.18 4.80 -6.39
N ALA A 23 2.87 3.68 -6.11
CA ALA A 23 4.23 3.44 -6.59
C ALA A 23 4.32 3.37 -8.13
N ALA A 24 3.33 2.77 -8.80
CA ALA A 24 3.27 2.74 -10.26
C ALA A 24 2.98 4.13 -10.87
N PHE A 25 2.10 4.92 -10.24
CA PHE A 25 1.88 6.30 -10.65
C PHE A 25 3.16 7.13 -10.52
N ALA A 26 3.93 6.94 -9.44
CA ALA A 26 5.22 7.61 -9.26
C ALA A 26 6.28 7.16 -10.26
N ALA A 27 6.37 5.86 -10.54
CA ALA A 27 7.26 5.30 -11.55
C ALA A 27 6.96 5.81 -12.96
N ARG A 28 5.68 6.08 -13.27
CA ARG A 28 5.27 6.56 -14.60
C ARG A 28 5.32 8.08 -14.75
N PHE A 29 4.84 8.82 -13.75
CA PHE A 29 4.60 10.26 -13.85
C PHE A 29 5.40 11.09 -12.84
N GLY A 30 5.91 10.47 -11.77
CA GLY A 30 6.57 11.14 -10.65
C GLY A 30 8.10 11.18 -10.71
N GLY A 31 8.73 10.71 -11.80
CA GLY A 31 10.19 10.77 -11.96
C GLY A 31 10.96 9.66 -11.23
N LEU A 32 10.27 8.67 -10.65
CA LEU A 32 10.90 7.52 -10.01
C LEU A 32 11.49 6.58 -11.09
N HIS A 33 12.82 6.59 -11.20
CA HIS A 33 13.54 5.83 -12.23
C HIS A 33 13.63 4.34 -11.87
N VAL A 34 12.85 3.51 -12.57
CA VAL A 34 12.83 2.04 -12.42
C VAL A 34 13.15 1.29 -13.71
N ALA A 35 13.39 2.00 -14.82
CA ALA A 35 13.54 1.44 -16.16
C ALA A 35 14.69 0.43 -16.28
N ASP A 36 15.81 0.69 -15.60
CA ASP A 36 17.00 -0.17 -15.63
C ASP A 36 16.97 -1.27 -14.55
N THR A 37 15.80 -1.57 -14.00
CA THR A 37 15.63 -2.54 -12.92
C THR A 37 14.60 -3.61 -13.30
N PRO A 38 14.57 -4.75 -12.59
CA PRO A 38 13.51 -5.76 -12.78
C PRO A 38 12.08 -5.22 -12.57
N LEU A 39 11.93 -4.02 -12.01
CA LEU A 39 10.65 -3.36 -11.75
C LEU A 39 10.26 -2.35 -12.84
N ALA A 40 10.90 -2.37 -14.01
CA ALA A 40 10.57 -1.50 -15.15
C ALA A 40 9.07 -1.53 -15.52
N PHE A 41 8.41 -2.68 -15.32
CA PHE A 41 6.97 -2.82 -15.56
C PHE A 41 6.11 -1.89 -14.68
N MET A 42 6.61 -1.44 -13.53
CA MET A 42 5.89 -0.47 -12.67
C MET A 42 5.74 0.89 -13.37
N GLY A 43 6.68 1.26 -14.24
CA GLY A 43 6.60 2.47 -15.07
C GLY A 43 5.92 2.27 -16.44
N TYR A 44 5.36 1.09 -16.71
CA TYR A 44 4.68 0.83 -17.98
C TYR A 44 3.34 1.59 -18.08
N ALA A 45 2.88 1.84 -19.31
CA ALA A 45 1.79 2.78 -19.60
C ALA A 45 0.46 2.41 -18.91
N PHE A 46 0.19 1.11 -18.79
CA PHE A 46 -1.08 0.61 -18.25
C PHE A 46 -1.00 0.17 -16.79
N THR A 47 0.19 -0.09 -16.25
CA THR A 47 0.37 -0.55 -14.87
C THR A 47 -0.28 0.35 -13.81
N PRO A 48 -0.10 1.70 -13.80
CA PRO A 48 -0.75 2.55 -12.81
C PRO A 48 -2.28 2.50 -12.90
N TRP A 49 -2.84 2.36 -14.11
CA TRP A 49 -4.29 2.29 -14.31
C TRP A 49 -4.87 0.95 -13.85
N ILE A 50 -4.22 -0.16 -14.17
CA ILE A 50 -4.64 -1.50 -13.73
C ILE A 50 -4.62 -1.56 -12.19
N LEU A 51 -3.49 -1.17 -11.57
CA LEU A 51 -3.36 -1.16 -10.12
C LEU A 51 -4.31 -0.15 -9.47
N GLY A 52 -4.55 1.00 -10.10
CA GLY A 52 -5.53 1.99 -9.65
C GLY A 52 -6.95 1.45 -9.63
N VAL A 53 -7.38 0.74 -10.68
CA VAL A 53 -8.69 0.06 -10.73
C VAL A 53 -8.79 -1.01 -9.64
N LEU A 54 -7.73 -1.79 -9.43
CA LEU A 54 -7.68 -2.78 -8.34
C LEU A 54 -7.78 -2.11 -6.95
N ALA A 55 -7.14 -0.96 -6.76
CA ALA A 55 -7.25 -0.17 -5.53
C ALA A 55 -8.68 0.37 -5.30
N LEU A 56 -9.35 0.85 -6.35
CA LEU A 56 -10.76 1.23 -6.27
C LEU A 56 -11.65 0.02 -5.94
N GLY A 57 -11.38 -1.13 -6.56
CA GLY A 57 -12.08 -2.38 -6.24
C GLY A 57 -11.93 -2.79 -4.78
N GLU A 58 -10.72 -2.66 -4.21
CA GLU A 58 -10.45 -2.89 -2.78
C GLU A 58 -11.28 -1.96 -1.86
N LEU A 59 -11.46 -0.69 -2.23
CA LEU A 59 -12.29 0.24 -1.46
C LEU A 59 -13.78 -0.14 -1.50
N VAL A 60 -14.30 -0.55 -2.66
CA VAL A 60 -15.71 -0.94 -2.83
C VAL A 60 -16.01 -2.24 -2.10
N THR A 61 -15.17 -3.26 -2.31
CA THR A 61 -15.35 -4.59 -1.70
C THR A 61 -15.27 -4.58 -0.18
N ASP A 62 -14.56 -3.61 0.39
CA ASP A 62 -14.45 -3.43 1.85
C ASP A 62 -15.73 -2.91 2.52
N LYS A 63 -16.65 -2.30 1.75
CA LYS A 63 -17.91 -1.75 2.27
C LYS A 63 -19.10 -2.69 2.07
N LEU A 64 -18.94 -3.80 1.34
CA LEU A 64 -20.02 -4.77 1.09
C LEU A 64 -20.29 -5.62 2.35
N PRO A 65 -21.56 -5.93 2.68
CA PRO A 65 -21.91 -6.74 3.85
C PRO A 65 -21.51 -8.22 3.76
N SER A 66 -20.99 -8.67 2.60
CA SER A 66 -20.69 -10.07 2.28
C SER A 66 -19.19 -10.37 2.16
N THR A 67 -18.32 -9.63 2.84
CA THR A 67 -16.88 -9.91 2.79
C THR A 67 -16.51 -11.03 3.78
N PRO A 68 -15.83 -12.11 3.33
CA PRO A 68 -15.31 -13.14 4.23
C PRO A 68 -14.40 -12.54 5.30
N SER A 69 -14.43 -13.10 6.52
CA SER A 69 -13.64 -12.67 7.68
C SER A 69 -12.19 -12.31 7.33
N ARG A 70 -11.75 -11.09 7.70
CA ARG A 70 -10.41 -10.49 7.44
C ARG A 70 -9.20 -11.23 8.06
N LYS A 71 -9.37 -12.48 8.50
CA LYS A 71 -8.30 -13.34 9.05
C LYS A 71 -7.83 -14.41 8.05
N VAL A 72 -8.20 -14.30 6.77
CA VAL A 72 -7.72 -15.25 5.76
C VAL A 72 -6.22 -15.01 5.55
N PRO A 73 -5.34 -16.01 5.78
CA PRO A 73 -3.89 -15.87 5.62
C PRO A 73 -3.47 -15.31 4.26
N VAL A 74 -4.29 -15.54 3.24
CA VAL A 74 -4.11 -15.03 1.86
C VAL A 74 -4.08 -13.50 1.81
N GLN A 75 -4.95 -12.81 2.58
CA GLN A 75 -5.01 -11.34 2.57
C GLN A 75 -3.76 -10.73 3.23
N PHE A 76 -3.27 -11.36 4.29
CA PHE A 76 -2.04 -10.96 4.97
C PHE A 76 -0.81 -11.15 4.09
N GLY A 77 -0.70 -12.32 3.43
CA GLY A 77 0.35 -12.58 2.44
C GLY A 77 0.33 -11.57 1.29
N GLY A 78 -0.87 -11.25 0.78
CA GLY A 78 -1.06 -10.22 -0.23
C GLY A 78 -0.50 -8.86 0.17
N ARG A 79 -0.77 -8.40 1.42
CA ARG A 79 -0.26 -7.12 1.94
C ARG A 79 1.27 -7.08 2.02
N ILE A 80 1.89 -8.17 2.45
CA ILE A 80 3.37 -8.24 2.52
C ILE A 80 3.97 -8.21 1.12
N LEU A 81 3.40 -8.96 0.18
CA LEU A 81 3.86 -8.98 -1.21
C LEU A 81 3.72 -7.60 -1.87
N THR A 82 2.58 -6.93 -1.70
CA THR A 82 2.35 -5.62 -2.30
C THR A 82 3.16 -4.53 -1.60
N GLY A 83 3.36 -4.62 -0.29
CA GLY A 83 4.26 -3.76 0.46
C GLY A 83 5.71 -3.91 0.05
N GLY A 84 6.18 -5.16 -0.10
CA GLY A 84 7.51 -5.46 -0.62
C GLY A 84 7.70 -4.95 -2.04
N LEU A 85 6.73 -5.17 -2.93
CA LEU A 85 6.76 -4.66 -4.31
C LEU A 85 6.83 -3.12 -4.34
N SER A 86 5.98 -2.45 -3.56
CA SER A 86 5.93 -0.98 -3.51
C SER A 86 7.22 -0.39 -2.92
N GLY A 87 7.71 -0.98 -1.83
CA GLY A 87 8.97 -0.58 -1.21
C GLY A 87 10.18 -0.84 -2.11
N ALA A 88 10.20 -1.97 -2.83
CA ALA A 88 11.23 -2.26 -3.83
C ALA A 88 11.21 -1.26 -4.98
N THR A 89 10.03 -0.84 -5.42
CA THR A 89 9.85 0.17 -6.48
C THR A 89 10.43 1.52 -6.03
N ILE A 90 10.13 1.97 -4.81
CA ILE A 90 10.72 3.19 -4.23
C ILE A 90 12.24 3.04 -4.02
N GLY A 91 12.70 1.88 -3.52
CA GLY A 91 14.11 1.62 -3.28
C GLY A 91 14.96 1.52 -4.55
N ALA A 92 14.34 1.07 -5.65
CA ALA A 92 14.97 0.99 -6.98
C ALA A 92 15.44 2.35 -7.48
N GLY A 93 14.69 3.43 -7.20
CA GLY A 93 15.07 4.81 -7.56
C GLY A 93 16.38 5.30 -6.95
N SER A 94 16.88 4.65 -5.88
CA SER A 94 18.19 4.93 -5.28
C SER A 94 19.13 3.73 -5.31
N GLY A 95 18.93 2.77 -6.23
CA GLY A 95 19.77 1.58 -6.37
C GLY A 95 19.71 0.58 -5.20
N SER A 96 18.74 0.73 -4.28
CA SER A 96 18.62 -0.05 -3.05
C SER A 96 17.42 -0.98 -3.07
N LEU A 97 17.26 -1.75 -4.14
CA LEU A 97 16.07 -2.57 -4.41
C LEU A 97 15.77 -3.57 -3.27
N ILE A 98 16.77 -4.35 -2.83
CA ILE A 98 16.60 -5.38 -1.79
C ILE A 98 16.22 -4.74 -0.45
N ALA A 99 16.91 -3.66 -0.07
CA ALA A 99 16.60 -2.95 1.16
C ALA A 99 15.20 -2.33 1.12
N GLY A 100 14.79 -1.75 -0.02
CA GLY A 100 13.43 -1.27 -0.24
C GLY A 100 12.38 -2.37 -0.13
N LEU A 101 12.65 -3.56 -0.70
CA LEU A 101 11.77 -4.73 -0.60
C LEU A 101 11.56 -5.16 0.84
N LEU A 102 12.65 -5.34 1.60
CA LEU A 102 12.59 -5.79 2.99
C LEU A 102 11.88 -4.77 3.88
N LEU A 103 12.19 -3.47 3.70
CA LEU A 103 11.55 -2.40 4.46
C LEU A 103 10.07 -2.24 4.09
N GLY A 104 9.71 -2.39 2.81
CA GLY A 104 8.31 -2.38 2.38
C GLY A 104 7.52 -3.55 2.97
N ALA A 105 8.09 -4.75 2.97
CA ALA A 105 7.49 -5.93 3.59
C ALA A 105 7.34 -5.75 5.12
N LEU A 106 8.36 -5.23 5.79
CA LEU A 106 8.32 -4.94 7.24
C LEU A 106 7.30 -3.84 7.56
N GLY A 107 7.23 -2.80 6.74
CA GLY A 107 6.21 -1.75 6.84
C GLY A 107 4.81 -2.35 6.72
N ALA A 108 4.57 -3.25 5.77
CA ALA A 108 3.27 -3.90 5.60
C ALA A 108 2.88 -4.77 6.79
N LEU A 109 3.84 -5.46 7.40
CA LEU A 109 3.63 -6.19 8.65
C LEU A 109 3.15 -5.24 9.76
N VAL A 110 3.89 -4.14 9.97
CA VAL A 110 3.56 -3.12 10.98
C VAL A 110 2.20 -2.47 10.70
N GLY A 111 1.93 -2.08 9.45
CA GLY A 111 0.68 -1.46 9.04
C GLY A 111 -0.52 -2.38 9.20
N THR A 112 -0.35 -3.68 8.91
CA THR A 112 -1.44 -4.66 9.06
C THR A 112 -1.82 -4.86 10.52
N LEU A 113 -0.83 -5.08 11.40
CA LEU A 113 -1.06 -5.33 12.82
C LEU A 113 -1.51 -4.03 13.53
N GLY A 114 -0.83 -2.91 13.26
CA GLY A 114 -1.14 -1.61 13.83
C GLY A 114 -2.49 -1.06 13.38
N GLY A 115 -2.81 -1.20 12.09
CA GLY A 115 -4.10 -0.79 11.53
C GLY A 115 -5.26 -1.59 12.13
N ALA A 116 -5.11 -2.91 12.27
CA ALA A 116 -6.13 -3.75 12.90
C ALA A 116 -6.37 -3.36 14.38
N ALA A 117 -5.30 -3.08 15.13
CA ALA A 117 -5.40 -2.64 16.52
C ALA A 117 -6.06 -1.25 16.64
N ALA A 118 -5.65 -0.29 15.81
CA ALA A 118 -6.20 1.07 15.79
C ALA A 118 -7.68 1.06 15.40
N ARG A 119 -8.06 0.32 14.36
CA ARG A 119 -9.45 0.17 13.94
C ARG A 119 -10.31 -0.45 15.03
N GLY A 120 -9.80 -1.49 15.70
CA GLY A 120 -10.49 -2.11 16.84
C GLY A 120 -10.66 -1.18 18.05
N ALA A 121 -9.73 -0.25 18.27
CA ALA A 121 -9.86 0.79 19.29
C ALA A 121 -10.90 1.85 18.89
N LEU A 122 -10.84 2.33 17.65
CA LEU A 122 -11.77 3.35 17.12
C LEU A 122 -13.21 2.82 17.02
N ALA A 123 -13.41 1.57 16.58
CA ALA A 123 -14.74 0.96 16.53
C ALA A 123 -15.38 0.86 17.93
N ARG A 124 -14.58 0.59 18.97
CA ARG A 124 -15.04 0.61 20.37
C ARG A 124 -15.40 2.02 20.84
N ALA A 125 -14.63 3.03 20.41
CA ALA A 125 -14.88 4.43 20.76
C ALA A 125 -16.11 5.02 20.04
N PHE A 126 -16.32 4.69 18.78
CA PHE A 126 -17.41 5.22 17.95
C PHE A 126 -18.70 4.38 17.98
N GLY A 127 -18.67 3.20 18.59
CA GLY A 127 -19.82 2.26 18.62
C GLY A 127 -20.20 1.69 17.24
N SER A 128 -19.39 1.93 16.20
CA SER A 128 -19.65 1.51 14.82
C SER A 128 -18.33 1.37 14.05
N ASP A 129 -18.23 0.36 13.19
CA ASP A 129 -17.02 0.07 12.39
C ASP A 129 -16.92 0.97 11.13
N ARG A 130 -18.05 1.50 10.63
CA ARG A 130 -18.09 2.27 9.38
C ARG A 130 -17.29 3.58 9.41
N PRO A 131 -17.37 4.42 10.46
CA PRO A 131 -16.60 5.67 10.54
C PRO A 131 -15.09 5.41 10.64
N ALA A 132 -14.69 4.40 11.43
CA ALA A 132 -13.30 3.98 11.56
C ALA A 132 -12.73 3.50 10.21
N ALA A 133 -13.54 2.76 9.45
CA ALA A 133 -13.16 2.28 8.12
C ALA A 133 -12.90 3.41 7.12
N LEU A 134 -13.76 4.43 7.10
CA LEU A 134 -13.60 5.58 6.18
C LEU A 134 -12.38 6.42 6.55
N LEU A 135 -12.12 6.60 7.85
CA LEU A 135 -10.95 7.34 8.31
C LEU A 135 -9.65 6.62 7.94
N GLU A 136 -9.61 5.29 8.07
CA GLU A 136 -8.50 4.45 7.62
C GLU A 136 -8.21 4.64 6.12
N ASP A 137 -9.26 4.71 5.29
CA ASP A 137 -9.14 4.90 3.83
C ASP A 137 -8.52 6.25 3.47
N VAL A 138 -9.03 7.31 4.09
CA VAL A 138 -8.52 8.68 3.89
C VAL A 138 -7.05 8.76 4.30
N VAL A 139 -6.70 8.20 5.45
CA VAL A 139 -5.31 8.18 5.95
C VAL A 139 -4.41 7.40 5.00
N ALA A 140 -4.84 6.21 4.53
CA ALA A 140 -4.04 5.39 3.62
C ALA A 140 -3.77 6.10 2.28
N ILE A 141 -4.80 6.69 1.67
CA ILE A 141 -4.68 7.41 0.39
C ILE A 141 -3.82 8.67 0.55
N ALA A 142 -4.08 9.48 1.58
CA ALA A 142 -3.33 10.71 1.83
C ALA A 142 -1.85 10.40 2.10
N ALA A 143 -1.57 9.40 2.93
CA ALA A 143 -0.21 8.95 3.21
C ALA A 143 0.48 8.46 1.92
N ALA A 144 -0.20 7.65 1.10
CA ALA A 144 0.34 7.17 -0.16
C ALA A 144 0.78 8.32 -1.07
N VAL A 145 -0.11 9.29 -1.30
CA VAL A 145 0.15 10.46 -2.15
C VAL A 145 1.30 11.29 -1.61
N MET A 146 1.31 11.58 -0.29
CA MET A 146 2.41 12.31 0.34
C MET A 146 3.74 11.59 0.17
N ILE A 147 3.81 10.28 0.47
CA ILE A 147 5.04 9.49 0.35
C ILE A 147 5.56 9.52 -1.09
N VAL A 148 4.69 9.29 -2.07
CA VAL A 148 5.12 9.23 -3.47
C VAL A 148 5.36 10.59 -4.13
N SER A 149 5.04 11.69 -3.45
CA SER A 149 5.46 13.04 -3.89
C SER A 149 6.89 13.39 -3.48
N GLN A 150 7.51 12.57 -2.62
CA GLN A 150 8.86 12.78 -2.08
C GLN A 150 9.91 11.84 -2.71
N VAL A 151 9.55 11.10 -3.75
CA VAL A 151 10.43 10.15 -4.47
C VAL A 151 11.10 10.81 -5.65
#